data_AF-A0A2K4WA90-F1
#
_entry.id   AF-A0A2K4WA90-F1
#
_cell.length_a   1.000
_cell.length_b   1.000
_cell.length_c   1.000
_cell.angle_alpha   90.00
_cell.angle_beta   90.00
_cell.angle_gamma   90.00
#
_symmetry.space_group_name_H-M   'P 1'
#
loop_
_entity.id
_entity.type
_entity.pdbx_description
1 polymer ?
#
loop_
_entity_poly.entity_id
_entity_poly.type
_entity_poly.pdbx_seq_one_letter_code
_entity_poly.pdbx_strand_id
1 'polypeptide(L)'
;MAQVAGISPASVQRIWAANDIKPHLTRTFKLSNDPNFEEKFWDVIGLYLNPPDKALVLCCDEKSQVQALERTQPGLPLGIGHIRTQSHDYIRHGTVTLFTALDYL
;
A
#
# COMPACT_ATOMS: atom_id res chain seq x y z
N MET A 1 3.78 20.32 20.19
CA MET A 1 5.16 20.88 20.07
C MET A 1 5.26 22.26 20.71
N ALA A 2 4.52 23.28 20.24
CA ALA A 2 4.61 24.66 20.75
C ALA A 2 4.42 24.79 22.27
N GLN A 3 3.34 24.21 22.82
CA GLN A 3 3.06 24.21 24.26
C GLN A 3 4.13 23.47 25.09
N VAL A 4 4.61 22.32 24.57
CA VAL A 4 5.64 21.50 25.23
C VAL A 4 6.98 22.22 25.29
N ALA A 5 7.32 22.97 24.23
CA ALA A 5 8.55 23.73 24.12
C ALA A 5 8.44 25.18 24.66
N GLY A 6 7.27 25.60 25.13
CA GLY A 6 7.04 26.96 25.64
C GLY A 6 7.23 28.09 24.62
N ILE A 7 7.07 27.81 23.32
CA ILE A 7 7.28 28.79 22.24
C ILE A 7 6.02 28.99 21.40
N SER A 8 5.98 30.10 20.65
CA SER A 8 4.84 30.38 19.76
C SER A 8 4.73 29.36 18.62
N PRO A 9 3.50 29.06 18.14
CA PRO A 9 3.30 28.20 16.98
C PRO A 9 4.07 28.64 15.73
N ALA A 10 4.18 29.96 15.51
CA ALA A 10 4.94 30.52 14.40
C ALA A 10 6.45 30.23 14.49
N SER A 11 7.01 30.22 15.70
CA SER A 11 8.41 29.81 15.89
C SER A 11 8.63 28.34 15.58
N VAL A 12 7.70 27.46 15.97
CA VAL A 12 7.73 26.03 15.59
C VAL A 12 7.68 25.86 14.07
N GLN A 13 6.76 26.56 13.38
CA GLN A 13 6.64 26.46 11.92
C GLN A 13 7.91 26.93 11.19
N ARG A 14 8.53 28.03 11.63
CA ARG A 14 9.80 28.50 11.06
C ARG A 14 10.92 27.48 11.23
N ILE A 15 11.03 26.87 12.41
CA ILE A 15 12.02 25.83 12.69
C ILE A 15 11.77 24.61 11.80
N TRP A 16 10.52 24.16 11.68
CA TRP A 16 10.19 23.03 10.80
C TRP A 16 10.53 23.31 9.34
N ALA A 17 10.14 24.47 8.82
CA ALA A 17 10.45 24.87 7.44
C ALA A 17 11.96 24.94 7.19
N ALA A 18 12.73 25.51 8.12
CA ALA A 18 14.19 25.62 8.00
C ALA A 18 14.92 24.27 8.02
N ASN A 19 14.30 23.22 8.58
CA ASN A 19 14.89 21.88 8.71
C ASN A 19 14.19 20.82 7.85
N ASP A 20 13.32 21.23 6.92
CA ASP A 20 12.47 20.35 6.11
C ASP A 20 11.67 19.31 6.93
N ILE A 21 11.31 19.65 8.17
CA ILE A 21 10.51 18.77 9.02
C ILE A 21 9.05 18.85 8.57
N LYS A 22 8.51 17.72 8.13
CA LYS A 22 7.14 17.58 7.63
C LYS A 22 6.31 16.72 8.57
N PRO A 23 5.77 17.27 9.67
CA PRO A 23 5.06 16.50 10.70
C PRO A 23 3.73 15.90 10.21
N HIS A 24 3.23 16.36 9.06
CA HIS A 24 2.06 15.80 8.38
C HIS A 24 2.39 14.57 7.52
N LEU A 25 3.68 14.28 7.30
CA LEU A 25 4.11 13.09 6.57
C LEU A 25 4.47 12.00 7.57
N THR A 26 3.81 10.86 7.42
CA THR A 26 4.13 9.63 8.15
C THR A 26 4.53 8.58 7.13
N ARG A 27 5.63 7.88 7.39
CA ARG A 27 6.01 6.67 6.64
C ARG A 27 5.93 5.50 7.59
N THR A 28 5.28 4.44 7.15
CA THR A 28 5.32 3.15 7.82
C THR A 28 6.38 2.30 7.13
N PHE A 29 7.08 1.49 7.92
CA PHE A 29 7.93 0.43 7.40
C PHE A 29 7.61 -0.83 8.18
N LYS A 30 7.79 -1.98 7.54
CA LYS A 30 7.64 -3.29 8.16
C LYS A 30 9.00 -3.96 8.11
N LEU A 31 9.63 -4.10 9.27
CA LEU A 31 10.85 -4.88 9.43
C LEU A 31 10.49 -6.17 10.16
N SER A 32 11.03 -7.29 9.71
CA SER A 32 10.89 -8.56 10.44
C SER A 32 11.75 -8.52 11.71
N ASN A 33 11.23 -9.09 12.80
CA ASN A 33 12.02 -9.32 14.03
C ASN A 33 12.74 -10.68 14.01
N ASP A 34 12.73 -11.37 12.87
CA ASP A 34 13.43 -12.64 12.69
C ASP A 34 14.95 -12.41 12.68
N PRO A 35 15.72 -13.02 13.60
CA PRO A 35 17.17 -12.88 13.64
C PRO A 35 17.87 -13.28 12.33
N ASN A 36 17.25 -14.18 11.56
CA ASN A 36 17.78 -14.68 10.29
C ASN A 36 17.04 -14.06 9.08
N PHE A 37 16.42 -12.89 9.24
CA PHE A 37 15.60 -12.26 8.20
C PHE A 37 16.36 -12.06 6.89
N GLU A 38 17.58 -11.53 6.97
CA GLU A 38 18.37 -11.22 5.77
C GLU A 38 18.71 -12.48 4.97
N GLU A 39 19.16 -13.54 5.65
CA GLU A 39 19.46 -14.83 5.01
C GLU A 39 18.22 -15.38 4.28
N LYS A 40 17.08 -15.47 4.98
CA LYS A 40 15.81 -15.95 4.40
C LYS A 40 15.31 -15.06 3.27
N PHE A 41 15.51 -13.75 3.39
CA PHE A 41 15.13 -12.80 2.36
C PHE A 41 15.91 -13.11 1.07
N TRP A 42 17.23 -13.28 1.16
CA TRP A 42 18.06 -13.61 0.02
C TRP A 42 17.76 -14.99 -0.56
N ASP A 43 17.48 -15.99 0.28
CA ASP A 43 17.07 -17.32 -0.17
C ASP A 43 15.80 -17.26 -1.03
N VAL A 44 14.78 -16.52 -0.59
CA VAL A 44 13.53 -16.35 -1.34
C VAL A 44 13.75 -15.59 -2.64
N ILE A 45 14.55 -14.51 -2.62
CA ILE A 45 14.90 -13.76 -3.84
C ILE A 45 15.70 -14.65 -4.82
N GLY A 46 16.55 -15.53 -4.31
CA GLY A 46 17.30 -16.50 -5.11
C GLY A 46 16.39 -17.40 -5.96
N LEU A 47 15.23 -17.81 -5.43
CA LEU A 47 14.26 -18.63 -6.18
C LEU A 47 13.69 -17.91 -7.42
N TYR A 48 13.58 -16.58 -7.37
CA TYR A 48 13.13 -15.77 -8.50
C TYR A 48 14.24 -15.56 -9.53
N LEU A 49 15.47 -15.31 -9.06
CA LEU A 49 16.58 -14.97 -9.95
C LEU A 49 17.19 -16.20 -10.64
N ASN A 50 17.24 -17.34 -9.95
CA ASN A 50 17.81 -18.58 -10.45
C ASN A 50 17.00 -19.78 -9.94
N PRO A 51 15.82 -20.03 -10.54
CA PRO A 51 14.97 -21.13 -10.13
C PRO A 51 15.66 -22.48 -10.36
N PRO A 52 15.45 -23.48 -9.49
CA PRO A 52 16.04 -24.81 -9.68
C PRO A 52 15.57 -25.49 -10.97
N ASP A 53 16.41 -26.38 -11.50
CA ASP A 53 16.08 -27.14 -12.71
C ASP A 53 14.74 -27.89 -12.57
N LYS A 54 13.85 -27.67 -13.54
CA LYS A 54 12.51 -28.28 -13.59
C LYS A 54 11.62 -27.93 -12.37
N ALA A 55 11.88 -26.81 -11.70
CA ALA A 55 11.00 -26.28 -10.66
C ALA A 55 9.94 -25.33 -11.22
N LEU A 56 8.77 -25.31 -10.57
CA LEU A 56 7.72 -24.32 -10.76
C LEU A 56 7.74 -23.34 -9.58
N VAL A 57 7.78 -22.04 -9.86
CA VAL A 57 7.78 -20.99 -8.83
C VAL A 57 6.46 -20.22 -8.92
N LEU A 58 5.63 -20.37 -7.88
CA LEU A 58 4.33 -19.69 -7.78
C LEU A 58 4.37 -18.60 -6.71
N CYS A 59 3.98 -17.38 -7.07
CA CYS A 59 3.78 -16.29 -6.10
C CYS A 59 2.31 -16.23 -5.73
N CYS A 60 1.97 -16.55 -4.48
CA CYS A 60 0.61 -16.41 -3.97
C CYS A 60 0.51 -15.22 -3.02
N ASP A 61 -0.53 -14.41 -3.16
CA ASP A 61 -0.87 -13.34 -2.22
C ASP A 61 -2.36 -13.39 -1.87
N GLU A 62 -2.66 -13.00 -0.64
CA GLU A 62 -4.00 -12.84 -0.09
C GLU A 62 -4.22 -11.38 0.27
N LYS A 63 -5.20 -10.76 -0.39
CA LYS A 63 -5.76 -9.49 0.03
C LYS A 63 -7.08 -9.73 0.75
N SER A 64 -7.03 -9.81 2.07
CA SER A 64 -8.22 -9.95 2.91
C SER A 64 -8.97 -8.62 3.08
N GLN A 65 -10.21 -8.71 3.59
CA GLN A 65 -11.05 -7.57 3.96
C GLN A 65 -11.29 -6.55 2.83
N VAL A 66 -11.26 -7.00 1.57
CA VAL A 66 -11.62 -6.15 0.43
C VAL A 66 -13.11 -5.86 0.53
N GLN A 67 -13.49 -4.59 0.59
CA GLN A 67 -14.90 -4.23 0.63
C GLN A 67 -15.56 -4.58 -0.70
N ALA A 68 -16.60 -5.42 -0.65
CA ALA A 68 -17.43 -5.73 -1.80
C ALA A 68 -18.43 -4.59 -2.00
N LEU A 69 -18.05 -3.63 -2.86
CA LEU A 69 -18.85 -2.43 -3.13
C LEU A 69 -19.45 -2.49 -4.53
N GLU A 70 -20.76 -2.26 -4.61
CA GLU A 70 -21.47 -2.03 -5.86
C GLU A 70 -21.78 -0.53 -5.99
N ARG A 71 -21.61 0.03 -7.20
CA ARG A 71 -22.02 1.42 -7.47
C ARG A 71 -23.54 1.46 -7.65
N THR A 72 -24.21 2.42 -7.01
CA THR A 72 -25.66 2.58 -7.11
C THR A 72 -26.13 2.98 -8.51
N GLN A 73 -25.26 3.58 -9.32
CA GLN A 73 -25.54 3.94 -10.71
C GLN A 73 -24.38 3.50 -11.61
N PRO A 74 -24.66 2.96 -12.83
CA PRO A 74 -23.62 2.68 -13.79
C PRO A 74 -22.88 3.96 -14.18
N GLY A 75 -21.55 3.88 -14.22
CA GLY A 75 -20.72 4.98 -14.73
C GLY A 75 -21.01 5.24 -16.20
N LEU A 76 -20.83 6.48 -16.65
CA LEU A 76 -20.95 6.81 -18.06
C LEU A 76 -19.87 6.06 -18.87
N PRO A 77 -20.19 5.63 -20.11
CA PRO A 77 -19.21 4.98 -20.97
C PRO A 77 -18.00 5.90 -21.21
N LEU A 78 -16.83 5.29 -21.37
CA LEU A 78 -15.62 6.02 -21.75
C LEU A 78 -15.83 6.65 -23.13
N GLY A 79 -15.58 7.95 -23.23
CA GLY A 79 -15.70 8.71 -24.46
C GLY A 79 -14.44 9.55 -24.70
N ILE A 80 -14.19 9.92 -25.95
CA ILE A 80 -13.11 10.85 -26.28
C ILE A 80 -13.37 12.17 -25.52
N GLY A 81 -12.39 12.59 -24.71
CA GLY A 81 -12.49 13.78 -23.85
C GLY A 81 -13.31 13.59 -22.56
N HIS A 82 -13.87 12.40 -22.30
CA HIS A 82 -14.68 12.12 -21.11
C HIS A 82 -14.03 11.02 -20.26
N ILE A 83 -13.64 11.39 -19.03
CA ILE A 83 -13.16 10.44 -18.03
C ILE A 83 -14.31 9.58 -17.50
N ARG A 84 -13.98 8.37 -17.02
CA ARG A 84 -14.97 7.52 -16.33
C ARG A 84 -15.53 8.27 -15.11
N THR A 85 -16.85 8.37 -15.03
CA THR A 85 -17.54 8.89 -13.85
C THR A 85 -17.95 7.76 -12.92
N GLN A 86 -17.97 8.02 -11.61
CA GLN A 86 -18.48 7.09 -10.59
C GLN A 86 -19.33 7.87 -9.59
N SER A 87 -20.47 7.29 -9.19
CA SER A 87 -21.27 7.83 -8.09
C SER A 87 -20.52 7.68 -6.76
N HIS A 88 -20.71 8.66 -5.87
CA HIS A 88 -20.18 8.59 -4.50
C HIS A 88 -20.96 7.59 -3.64
N ASP A 89 -22.24 7.38 -3.95
CA ASP A 89 -23.10 6.38 -3.32
C ASP A 89 -22.72 4.95 -3.73
N TYR A 90 -22.82 4.04 -2.76
CA TYR A 90 -22.51 2.62 -2.94
C TYR A 90 -23.40 1.73 -2.06
N ILE A 91 -23.63 0.50 -2.52
CA ILE A 91 -24.23 -0.57 -1.73
C ILE A 91 -23.09 -1.43 -1.19
N ARG A 92 -23.14 -1.72 0.12
CA ARG A 92 -22.12 -2.53 0.81
C ARG A 92 -22.61 -3.98 0.93
N HIS A 93 -21.89 -4.89 0.32
CA HIS A 93 -22.17 -6.34 0.34
C HIS A 93 -21.33 -7.11 1.35
N GLY A 94 -20.64 -6.40 2.25
CA GLY A 94 -19.69 -6.99 3.21
C GLY A 94 -18.24 -6.94 2.71
N THR A 95 -17.46 -7.92 3.11
CA THR A 95 -16.03 -8.05 2.79
C THR A 95 -15.75 -9.38 2.12
N VAL A 96 -14.83 -9.39 1.15
CA VAL A 96 -14.32 -10.59 0.48
C VAL A 96 -12.81 -10.68 0.66
N THR A 97 -12.30 -11.90 0.51
CA THR A 97 -10.87 -12.17 0.47
C THR A 97 -10.49 -12.53 -0.96
N LEU A 98 -9.50 -11.82 -1.50
CA LEU A 98 -8.97 -12.04 -2.84
C LEU A 98 -7.67 -12.85 -2.74
N PHE A 99 -7.64 -14.02 -3.36
CA PHE A 99 -6.43 -14.80 -3.55
C PHE A 99 -5.97 -14.68 -4.99
N THR A 100 -4.67 -14.48 -5.19
CA THR A 100 -4.06 -14.43 -6.52
C THR A 100 -2.79 -15.24 -6.52
N ALA A 101 -2.57 -15.99 -7.60
CA ALA A 101 -1.32 -16.68 -7.87
C ALA A 101 -0.75 -16.20 -9.21
N LEU A 102 0.55 -15.96 -9.26
CA LEU A 102 1.29 -15.68 -10.49
C LEU A 102 2.29 -16.81 -10.73
N ASP A 103 2.31 -17.32 -11.97
CA ASP A 103 3.43 -18.14 -12.47
C ASP A 103 4.55 -17.19 -12.94
N TYR A 104 5.74 -17.37 -12.39
CA TYR A 104 6.87 -16.49 -12.66
C TYR A 104 7.68 -16.89 -13.91
N LEU A 105 7.50 -18.12 -14.40
CA LEU A 105 8.22 -18.69 -15.55
C LEU A 105 7.33 -18.76 -16.81
#